data_AF-A0A180EWV0-F1
#
_entry.id   AF-A0A180EWV0-F1
#
_cell.length_a   1.000
_cell.length_b   1.000
_cell.length_c   1.000
_cell.angle_alpha   90.00
_cell.angle_beta   90.00
_cell.angle_gamma   90.00
#
_symmetry.space_group_name_H-M   'P 1'
#
loop_
_entity.id
_entity.type
_entity.pdbx_description
1 polymer ?
#
loop_
_entity_poly.entity_id
_entity_poly.type
_entity_poly.pdbx_seq_one_letter_code
_entity_poly.pdbx_strand_id
1 'polypeptide(L)'
;MAYQVPGWEVAGGSLVVCTAAYDGAAVDDTSADCEKGAVVAPDGRAMVQLEYSANCLSRTYRAGRCSDYLGQPLGAPLRLGTTYELSALIYVPTAIDPTYARHVGFSLYPEHPGVKANRMLEGHEFTLDTVVFNQWYRVSWRFRPTCDLQYLALGVFSGRDGPATYRTGGGQERFYLDDLSLRAVPGEGRDAPAFCRTLSQEERVDFVAGGTAYFASGRAMLAEDQRAALDSLALRIRANPQSIYRISGHTDATGSDHLELSDRRIDSTLAYLQRYHQISPLRFLRQPVGTARAIDAAVDGARNRRVEISHLGGDQAALLYRHLLEAVRREDTPTAGALLRIWLAIAPEEQVALAPYDPRLRPVLKIIPNRKRLEARINDRYSRIDRENGTWLLDSLWREDQLPRTLGRYLENMAYYDREMDADDPFWDVSYPELTEAIISARDTRHALLAQDWLAANGWPRASVVGETAARAIPLALIHGGDADALDQALPRFKAACHRGEADWAYYALLYDRAQQLRGLPQRYGTQYVDGKRWPLENADSLASWRWRIGLE
;
A
#
# COMPACT_ATOMS: atom_id res chain seq x y z
N MET A 1 27.49 -20.43 10.71
CA MET A 1 26.88 -21.19 11.82
C MET A 1 25.88 -20.25 12.48
N ALA A 2 24.66 -20.70 12.77
CA ALA A 2 23.59 -19.82 13.24
C ALA A 2 23.72 -19.56 14.75
N TYR A 3 23.75 -18.29 15.14
CA TYR A 3 23.81 -17.82 16.52
C TYR A 3 22.54 -18.28 17.28
N GLN A 4 22.69 -19.00 18.40
CA GLN A 4 21.54 -19.56 19.14
C GLN A 4 21.36 -18.84 20.48
N VAL A 5 20.27 -18.08 20.61
CA VAL A 5 19.73 -17.63 21.89
C VAL A 5 18.66 -18.64 22.30
N PRO A 6 18.67 -19.24 23.51
CA PRO A 6 17.69 -20.26 23.88
C PRO A 6 16.24 -19.78 23.69
N GLY A 7 15.48 -20.49 22.85
CA GLY A 7 14.09 -20.17 22.51
C GLY A 7 13.90 -19.08 21.46
N TRP A 8 14.98 -18.47 20.97
CA TRP A 8 14.97 -17.42 19.95
C TRP A 8 15.85 -17.79 18.77
N GLU A 9 15.47 -17.33 17.58
CA GLU A 9 16.18 -17.62 16.35
C GLU A 9 16.48 -16.34 15.56
N VAL A 10 17.43 -16.45 14.64
CA VAL A 10 17.70 -15.41 13.65
C VAL A 10 16.68 -15.59 12.52
N ALA A 11 15.62 -14.78 12.53
CA ALA A 11 14.62 -14.81 11.47
C ALA A 11 15.21 -14.31 10.14
N GLY A 12 16.18 -13.39 10.20
CA GLY A 12 17.01 -12.96 9.08
C GLY A 12 18.21 -12.12 9.55
N GLY A 13 19.31 -12.16 8.78
CA GLY A 13 20.51 -11.36 9.06
C GLY A 13 21.56 -12.07 9.94
N SER A 14 22.31 -11.30 10.72
CA SER A 14 23.28 -11.77 11.73
C SER A 14 22.83 -11.34 13.12
N LEU A 15 23.07 -12.15 14.16
CA LEU A 15 22.74 -11.78 15.53
C LEU A 15 23.96 -11.97 16.40
N VAL A 16 24.23 -11.05 17.30
CA VAL A 16 25.34 -11.17 18.24
C VAL A 16 24.80 -11.17 19.67
N VAL A 17 25.15 -12.20 20.43
CA VAL A 17 24.89 -12.24 21.87
C VAL A 17 26.06 -11.59 22.60
N CYS A 18 25.80 -10.44 23.22
CA CYS A 18 26.79 -9.70 23.98
C CYS A 18 26.75 -10.19 25.44
N THR A 19 27.89 -10.54 26.03
CA THR A 19 27.95 -10.93 27.45
C THR A 19 29.00 -10.13 28.21
N ALA A 20 28.76 -9.81 29.48
CA ALA A 20 29.71 -9.05 30.30
C ALA A 20 30.97 -9.86 30.69
N ALA A 21 30.95 -11.18 30.48
CA ALA A 21 32.02 -12.11 30.85
C ALA A 21 32.81 -12.62 29.63
N TYR A 22 32.70 -11.97 28.46
CA TYR A 22 33.44 -12.39 27.28
C TYR A 22 34.93 -12.10 27.45
N ASP A 23 35.68 -13.10 27.94
CA ASP A 23 37.13 -13.07 28.12
C ASP A 23 37.90 -13.50 26.86
N GLY A 24 37.18 -13.73 25.75
CA GLY A 24 37.73 -14.21 24.48
C GLY A 24 37.98 -15.72 24.42
N ALA A 25 37.60 -16.51 25.43
CA ALA A 25 37.90 -17.94 25.53
C ALA A 25 36.66 -18.87 25.52
N ALA A 26 35.44 -18.35 25.27
CA ALA A 26 34.23 -19.16 25.26
C ALA A 26 34.24 -20.25 24.15
N VAL A 27 33.70 -21.42 24.50
CA VAL A 27 33.75 -22.68 23.73
C VAL A 27 32.75 -22.72 22.55
N ASP A 28 31.93 -21.68 22.39
CA ASP A 28 31.11 -21.51 21.19
C ASP A 28 31.34 -20.13 20.55
N ASP A 29 31.29 -20.13 19.24
CA ASP A 29 31.56 -19.01 18.35
C ASP A 29 30.45 -17.93 18.38
N THR A 30 29.49 -18.02 19.32
CA THR A 30 28.22 -17.28 19.28
C THR A 30 28.16 -16.04 20.17
N SER A 31 29.18 -15.83 21.00
CA SER A 31 29.30 -14.66 21.88
C SER A 31 30.45 -13.74 21.45
N ALA A 32 30.27 -12.42 21.62
CA ALA A 32 31.31 -11.42 21.37
C ALA A 32 31.22 -10.24 22.36
N ASP A 33 32.35 -9.54 22.56
CA ASP A 33 32.37 -8.25 23.26
C ASP A 33 31.83 -7.15 22.33
N CYS A 34 30.54 -6.85 22.47
CA CYS A 34 29.88 -5.84 21.67
C CYS A 34 30.42 -4.44 22.00
N GLU A 35 30.96 -3.76 20.99
CA GLU A 35 31.57 -2.43 21.09
C GLU A 35 32.66 -2.29 22.18
N LYS A 36 33.42 -3.35 22.49
CA LYS A 36 34.48 -3.33 23.51
C LYS A 36 33.97 -2.88 24.90
N GLY A 37 32.76 -3.28 25.27
CA GLY A 37 32.13 -2.94 26.54
C GLY A 37 31.55 -1.52 26.63
N ALA A 38 31.40 -0.80 25.52
CA ALA A 38 30.83 0.56 25.52
C ALA A 38 29.35 0.60 25.94
N VAL A 39 28.60 -0.46 25.66
CA VAL A 39 27.21 -0.64 26.11
C VAL A 39 27.18 -1.78 27.13
N VAL A 40 26.75 -1.46 28.35
CA VAL A 40 26.66 -2.43 29.46
C VAL A 40 25.25 -3.01 29.50
N ALA A 41 25.14 -4.33 29.58
CA ALA A 41 23.85 -5.00 29.77
C ALA A 41 23.19 -4.57 31.10
N PRO A 42 21.87 -4.29 31.14
CA PRO A 42 21.18 -3.76 32.32
C PRO A 42 21.42 -4.58 33.61
N ASP A 43 21.36 -5.91 33.49
CA ASP A 43 21.55 -6.84 34.61
C ASP A 43 22.94 -7.48 34.64
N GLY A 44 23.87 -7.02 33.79
CA GLY A 44 25.26 -7.51 33.73
C GLY A 44 25.43 -8.94 33.23
N ARG A 45 24.40 -9.56 32.63
CA ARG A 45 24.46 -10.94 32.11
C ARG A 45 24.73 -10.98 30.61
N ALA A 46 23.71 -10.68 29.81
CA ALA A 46 23.79 -10.70 28.37
C ALA A 46 22.74 -9.77 27.75
N MET A 47 22.95 -9.36 26.51
CA MET A 47 21.99 -8.62 25.69
C MET A 47 22.12 -9.07 24.23
N VAL A 48 21.10 -8.83 23.42
CA VAL A 48 21.13 -9.12 21.98
C VAL A 48 21.46 -7.84 21.21
N GLN A 49 22.44 -7.89 20.32
CA GLN A 49 22.70 -6.85 19.33
C GLN A 49 22.08 -7.24 17.99
N LEU A 50 21.35 -6.29 17.39
CA LEU A 50 20.83 -6.35 16.03
C LEU A 50 21.39 -5.20 15.22
N GLU A 51 21.57 -5.41 13.93
CA GLU A 51 22.10 -4.41 13.01
C GLU A 51 21.06 -3.97 11.97
N TYR A 52 21.21 -2.72 11.54
CA TYR A 52 20.53 -2.14 10.41
C TYR A 52 21.57 -1.58 9.44
N SER A 53 21.40 -1.87 8.15
CA SER A 53 22.23 -1.32 7.11
C SER A 53 21.38 -0.57 6.09
N ALA A 54 21.74 0.70 5.90
CA ALA A 54 21.16 1.57 4.88
C ALA A 54 21.54 1.15 3.45
N ASN A 55 22.63 0.38 3.26
CA ASN A 55 23.21 0.07 1.95
C ASN A 55 23.81 -1.36 1.89
N CYS A 56 22.99 -2.40 1.99
CA CYS A 56 23.47 -3.77 1.75
C CYS A 56 23.48 -4.11 0.25
N LEU A 57 24.63 -4.60 -0.22
CA LEU A 57 24.88 -4.95 -1.61
C LEU A 57 24.94 -6.47 -1.79
N SER A 58 24.26 -6.96 -2.83
CA SER A 58 24.31 -8.36 -3.28
C SER A 58 24.76 -8.42 -4.75
N ARG A 59 25.39 -9.53 -5.17
CA ARG A 59 25.75 -9.77 -6.58
C ARG A 59 24.53 -9.75 -7.51
N THR A 60 23.33 -9.96 -6.98
CA THR A 60 22.07 -10.07 -7.73
C THR A 60 21.18 -8.83 -7.59
N TYR A 61 21.37 -8.00 -6.56
CA TYR A 61 20.55 -6.80 -6.29
C TYR A 61 21.46 -5.64 -5.86
N ARG A 62 21.45 -4.54 -6.64
CA ARG A 62 22.21 -3.33 -6.35
C ARG A 62 21.28 -2.30 -5.71
N ALA A 63 21.53 -2.03 -4.42
CA ALA A 63 20.80 -1.15 -3.50
C ALA A 63 19.55 -1.77 -2.83
N GLY A 64 19.69 -2.15 -1.57
CA GLY A 64 18.58 -2.45 -0.65
C GLY A 64 18.95 -2.10 0.79
N ARG A 65 17.95 -1.76 1.61
CA ARG A 65 18.08 -1.66 3.07
C ARG A 65 17.85 -3.05 3.67
N CYS A 66 18.55 -3.38 4.75
CA CYS A 66 18.35 -4.64 5.46
C CYS A 66 18.47 -4.43 6.95
N SER A 67 17.82 -5.34 7.67
CA SER A 67 17.81 -5.37 9.12
C SER A 67 17.95 -6.82 9.57
N ASP A 68 18.59 -7.01 10.71
CA ASP A 68 18.54 -8.25 11.44
C ASP A 68 17.22 -8.36 12.21
N TYR A 69 16.67 -9.57 12.25
CA TYR A 69 15.44 -9.86 12.98
C TYR A 69 15.65 -10.97 13.99
N LEU A 70 15.33 -10.65 15.25
CA LEU A 70 15.16 -11.60 16.32
C LEU A 70 13.76 -12.21 16.23
N GLY A 71 13.69 -13.52 16.02
CA GLY A 71 12.44 -14.26 15.83
C GLY A 71 12.17 -15.29 16.92
N GLN A 72 10.90 -15.58 17.18
CA GLN A 72 10.51 -16.68 18.07
C GLN A 72 9.15 -17.30 17.66
N PRO A 73 9.07 -18.62 17.50
CA PRO A 73 7.79 -19.34 17.48
C PRO A 73 7.17 -19.36 18.88
N LEU A 74 5.88 -19.03 18.98
CA LEU A 74 5.17 -18.86 20.27
C LEU A 74 4.67 -20.19 20.88
N GLY A 75 5.01 -21.32 20.28
CA GLY A 75 4.59 -22.68 20.69
C GLY A 75 3.11 -23.00 20.41
N ALA A 76 2.21 -22.03 20.53
CA ALA A 76 0.81 -22.09 20.11
C ALA A 76 0.32 -20.70 19.65
N PRO A 77 -0.74 -20.64 18.81
CA PRO A 77 -1.35 -19.37 18.44
C PRO A 77 -1.85 -18.58 19.65
N LEU A 78 -1.65 -17.26 19.61
CA LEU A 78 -2.17 -16.36 20.63
C LEU A 78 -3.70 -16.43 20.69
N ARG A 79 -4.24 -16.47 21.90
CA ARG A 79 -5.70 -16.51 22.12
C ARG A 79 -6.37 -15.28 21.52
N LEU A 80 -7.27 -15.52 20.56
CA LEU A 80 -8.02 -14.48 19.87
C LEU A 80 -8.82 -13.60 20.83
N GLY A 81 -8.87 -12.30 20.54
CA GLY A 81 -9.55 -11.31 21.36
C GLY A 81 -8.90 -11.06 22.72
N THR A 82 -7.87 -11.81 23.13
CA THR A 82 -7.13 -11.53 24.36
C THR A 82 -6.16 -10.39 24.14
N THR A 83 -6.13 -9.42 25.06
CA THR A 83 -5.12 -8.36 25.04
C THR A 83 -3.77 -8.92 25.45
N TYR A 84 -2.74 -8.69 24.63
CA TYR A 84 -1.36 -9.01 24.95
C TYR A 84 -0.54 -7.73 25.08
N GLU A 85 0.50 -7.80 25.90
CA GLU A 85 1.53 -6.78 26.02
C GLU A 85 2.87 -7.42 25.72
N LEU A 86 3.55 -6.91 24.69
CA LEU A 86 4.96 -7.17 24.45
C LEU A 86 5.76 -6.04 25.10
N SER A 87 6.74 -6.36 25.93
CA SER A 87 7.65 -5.38 26.51
C SER A 87 9.09 -5.79 26.33
N ALA A 88 9.98 -4.82 26.19
CA ALA A 88 11.42 -5.04 26.05
C ALA A 88 12.20 -3.90 26.71
N LEU A 89 13.42 -4.17 27.17
CA LEU A 89 14.44 -3.15 27.35
C LEU A 89 15.14 -2.92 26.01
N ILE A 90 15.26 -1.66 25.61
CA ILE A 90 15.93 -1.27 24.37
C ILE A 90 17.00 -0.23 24.67
N TYR A 91 18.15 -0.37 24.02
CA TYR A 91 19.20 0.65 23.97
C TYR A 91 19.48 1.01 22.51
N VAL A 92 19.34 2.30 22.20
CA VAL A 92 19.68 2.83 20.87
C VAL A 92 20.85 3.81 21.04
N PRO A 93 22.06 3.49 20.57
CA PRO A 93 23.16 4.44 20.54
C PRO A 93 22.80 5.67 19.68
N THR A 94 23.40 6.82 19.95
CA THR A 94 23.32 7.95 19.01
C THR A 94 23.99 7.53 17.70
N ALA A 95 23.15 7.33 16.70
CA ALA A 95 23.56 6.96 15.36
C ALA A 95 23.86 8.18 14.51
N ILE A 96 24.63 7.95 13.44
CA ILE A 96 24.88 8.97 12.44
C ILE A 96 23.61 9.20 11.61
N ASP A 97 22.87 8.13 11.32
CA ASP A 97 21.51 8.19 10.81
C ASP A 97 20.51 7.81 11.91
N PRO A 98 19.95 8.75 12.67
CA PRO A 98 19.11 8.43 13.82
C PRO A 98 17.70 7.92 13.43
N THR A 99 17.33 7.94 12.15
CA THR A 99 15.93 7.76 11.75
C THR A 99 15.47 6.30 11.85
N TYR A 100 16.37 5.33 11.66
CA TYR A 100 16.03 3.90 11.79
C TYR A 100 15.50 3.53 13.17
N ALA A 101 15.88 4.30 14.20
CA ALA A 101 15.43 4.04 15.55
C ALA A 101 13.90 4.10 15.68
N ARG A 102 13.22 4.96 14.91
CA ARG A 102 11.74 5.01 14.86
C ARG A 102 11.10 3.83 14.14
N HIS A 103 11.91 3.01 13.47
CA HIS A 103 11.47 1.81 12.76
C HIS A 103 11.79 0.53 13.52
N VAL A 104 12.50 0.64 14.65
CA VAL A 104 12.66 -0.48 15.59
C VAL A 104 11.27 -0.80 16.16
N GLY A 105 10.93 -2.08 16.16
CA GLY A 105 9.60 -2.53 16.56
C GLY A 105 9.47 -4.03 16.45
N PHE A 106 8.24 -4.52 16.50
CA PHE A 106 7.94 -5.94 16.26
C PHE A 106 6.74 -6.11 15.33
N SER A 107 6.61 -7.32 14.80
CA SER A 107 5.40 -7.78 14.12
C SER A 107 5.12 -9.24 14.44
N LEU A 108 3.88 -9.66 14.17
CA LEU A 108 3.41 -11.01 14.41
C LEU A 108 2.88 -11.62 13.12
N TYR A 109 3.09 -12.92 12.98
CA TYR A 109 2.76 -13.66 11.76
C TYR A 109 2.06 -14.99 12.09
N PRO A 110 1.20 -15.47 11.19
CA PRO A 110 0.66 -16.83 11.27
C PRO A 110 1.71 -17.92 11.09
N GLU A 111 2.84 -17.61 10.46
CA GLU A 111 3.97 -18.53 10.28
C GLU A 111 5.27 -17.74 10.08
N HIS A 112 6.41 -18.42 9.99
CA HIS A 112 7.70 -17.76 9.77
C HIS A 112 7.68 -16.94 8.46
N PRO A 113 7.98 -15.63 8.47
CA PRO A 113 7.76 -14.74 7.31
C PRO A 113 8.78 -14.86 6.17
N GLY A 114 9.76 -15.77 6.28
CA GLY A 114 10.77 -16.05 5.24
C GLY A 114 11.63 -14.83 4.88
N VAL A 115 12.49 -14.37 5.79
CA VAL A 115 13.31 -13.17 5.59
C VAL A 115 14.38 -13.40 4.51
N LYS A 116 14.45 -12.51 3.52
CA LYS A 116 15.50 -12.52 2.49
C LYS A 116 16.62 -11.56 2.90
N ALA A 117 17.88 -12.00 2.77
CA ALA A 117 19.08 -11.30 3.25
C ALA A 117 19.31 -9.84 2.78
N ASN A 118 18.51 -9.30 1.86
CA ASN A 118 18.61 -7.92 1.34
C ASN A 118 17.26 -7.20 1.36
N ARG A 119 16.34 -7.59 2.24
CA ARG A 119 15.04 -6.92 2.40
C ARG A 119 14.69 -6.82 3.88
N MET A 120 14.11 -5.69 4.25
CA MET A 120 13.43 -5.52 5.52
C MET A 120 12.04 -6.18 5.43
N LEU A 121 11.56 -6.74 6.55
CA LEU A 121 10.16 -7.06 6.76
C LEU A 121 9.37 -5.75 6.84
N GLU A 122 8.20 -5.73 6.20
CA GLU A 122 7.27 -4.62 6.30
C GLU A 122 6.60 -4.60 7.69
N GLY A 123 6.40 -3.41 8.26
CA GLY A 123 5.73 -3.25 9.55
C GLY A 123 5.84 -1.82 10.07
N HIS A 124 4.74 -1.30 10.61
CA HIS A 124 4.69 0.04 11.22
C HIS A 124 3.75 0.12 12.43
N GLU A 125 2.97 -0.93 12.66
CA GLU A 125 1.90 -1.00 13.64
C GLU A 125 2.43 -0.94 15.07
N PHE A 126 3.62 -1.51 15.31
CA PHE A 126 4.25 -1.57 16.64
C PHE A 126 5.71 -1.16 16.58
N THR A 127 5.94 0.12 16.30
CA THR A 127 7.26 0.75 16.28
C THR A 127 7.49 1.63 17.52
N LEU A 128 8.72 2.10 17.71
CA LEU A 128 9.06 3.06 18.76
C LEU A 128 8.44 4.43 18.49
N ASP A 129 7.56 4.86 19.38
CA ASP A 129 6.94 6.19 19.37
C ASP A 129 7.93 7.29 19.81
N THR A 130 8.70 6.99 20.87
CA THR A 130 9.75 7.85 21.42
C THR A 130 11.06 7.07 21.50
N VAL A 131 12.12 7.66 20.93
CA VAL A 131 13.48 7.10 20.98
C VAL A 131 14.29 7.89 21.98
N VAL A 132 14.92 7.21 22.94
CA VAL A 132 15.88 7.83 23.84
C VAL A 132 17.27 7.25 23.62
N PHE A 133 18.19 8.10 23.16
CA PHE A 133 19.52 7.67 22.76
C PHE A 133 20.46 7.49 23.96
N ASN A 134 21.39 6.54 23.80
CA ASN A 134 22.47 6.21 24.74
C ASN A 134 22.03 5.82 26.16
N GLN A 135 20.80 5.32 26.31
CA GLN A 135 20.31 4.83 27.59
C GLN A 135 19.38 3.63 27.38
N TRP A 136 19.35 2.75 28.36
CA TRP A 136 18.35 1.69 28.42
C TRP A 136 17.02 2.27 28.86
N TYR A 137 15.95 1.91 28.15
CA TYR A 137 14.59 2.24 28.55
C TYR A 137 13.65 1.09 28.20
N ARG A 138 12.59 0.97 29.00
CA ARG A 138 11.55 -0.03 28.77
C ARG A 138 10.53 0.51 27.78
N VAL A 139 10.16 -0.34 26.84
CA VAL A 139 9.08 -0.09 25.88
C VAL A 139 8.03 -1.18 26.05
N SER A 140 6.79 -0.84 25.77
CA SER A 140 5.68 -1.80 25.80
C SER A 140 4.66 -1.47 24.74
N TRP A 141 4.21 -2.50 24.03
CA TRP A 141 3.16 -2.42 23.03
C TRP A 141 2.01 -3.34 23.41
N ARG A 142 0.79 -2.85 23.26
CA ARG A 142 -0.41 -3.65 23.45
C ARG A 142 -1.08 -3.93 22.12
N PHE A 143 -1.63 -5.12 21.99
CA PHE A 143 -2.34 -5.54 20.79
C PHE A 143 -3.33 -6.64 21.11
N ARG A 144 -4.26 -6.86 20.18
CA ARG A 144 -5.29 -7.88 20.32
C ARG A 144 -5.39 -8.72 19.04
N PRO A 145 -4.95 -9.99 19.07
CA PRO A 145 -5.03 -10.88 17.91
C PRO A 145 -6.46 -11.08 17.43
N THR A 146 -6.68 -10.89 16.13
CA THR A 146 -7.92 -11.25 15.45
C THR A 146 -7.76 -12.44 14.49
N CYS A 147 -6.53 -12.93 14.31
CA CYS A 147 -6.22 -14.18 13.62
C CYS A 147 -5.13 -14.97 14.37
N ASP A 148 -4.90 -16.22 13.96
CA ASP A 148 -3.92 -17.12 14.55
C ASP A 148 -2.51 -16.58 14.29
N LEU A 149 -1.95 -15.90 15.30
CA LEU A 149 -0.59 -15.38 15.29
C LEU A 149 0.27 -16.28 16.17
N GLN A 150 1.30 -16.90 15.60
CA GLN A 150 2.14 -17.89 16.28
C GLN A 150 3.65 -17.68 16.06
N TYR A 151 4.03 -16.61 15.37
CA TYR A 151 5.42 -16.23 15.17
C TYR A 151 5.61 -14.75 15.45
N LEU A 152 6.64 -14.41 16.22
CA LEU A 152 7.03 -13.04 16.53
C LEU A 152 8.36 -12.72 15.88
N ALA A 153 8.48 -11.54 15.27
CA ALA A 153 9.76 -10.99 14.81
C ALA A 153 9.95 -9.58 15.36
N LEU A 154 11.15 -9.26 15.81
CA LEU A 154 11.56 -7.95 16.32
C LEU A 154 12.82 -7.51 15.57
N GLY A 155 12.81 -6.28 15.06
CA GLY A 155 13.89 -5.75 14.24
C GLY A 155 13.59 -4.33 13.79
N VAL A 156 14.22 -3.88 12.71
CA VAL A 156 13.87 -2.61 12.05
C VAL A 156 12.95 -2.91 10.89
N PHE A 157 11.70 -2.48 10.96
CA PHE A 157 10.71 -2.78 9.94
C PHE A 157 10.65 -1.68 8.88
N SER A 158 10.42 -2.06 7.62
CA SER A 158 10.10 -1.09 6.60
C SER A 158 8.67 -0.61 6.83
N GLY A 159 8.53 0.65 7.24
CA GLY A 159 7.29 1.39 7.02
C GLY A 159 7.21 1.89 5.57
N ARG A 160 6.23 2.73 5.30
CA ARG A 160 5.97 3.33 3.99
C ARG A 160 7.19 3.99 3.31
N ASP A 161 8.04 4.63 4.12
CA ASP A 161 9.21 5.41 3.67
C ASP A 161 10.53 4.69 4.04
N GLY A 162 10.44 3.61 4.84
CA GLY A 162 11.54 3.05 5.64
C GLY A 162 12.34 4.11 6.43
N PRO A 163 13.45 3.73 7.08
CA PRO A 163 14.35 4.72 7.69
C PRO A 163 14.92 5.68 6.65
N ALA A 164 14.76 7.00 6.78
CA ALA A 164 15.33 7.95 5.84
C ALA A 164 16.88 7.89 5.87
N THR A 165 17.54 7.74 4.72
CA THR A 165 18.99 7.52 4.67
C THR A 165 19.75 8.77 4.25
N TYR A 166 20.61 9.32 5.11
CA TYR A 166 21.38 10.55 4.81
C TYR A 166 22.80 10.29 4.26
N ARG A 167 23.22 9.01 4.12
CA ARG A 167 24.53 8.61 3.58
C ARG A 167 24.45 7.61 2.42
N THR A 168 25.37 7.76 1.46
CA THR A 168 25.66 6.80 0.38
C THR A 168 26.78 5.79 0.72
N GLY A 169 27.36 5.86 1.93
CA GLY A 169 28.40 4.96 2.42
C GLY A 169 27.87 3.90 3.40
N GLY A 170 28.32 2.64 3.26
CA GLY A 170 27.76 1.45 3.93
C GLY A 170 28.12 1.23 5.40
N GLY A 171 27.79 2.19 6.28
CA GLY A 171 27.83 1.96 7.73
C GLY A 171 26.68 1.08 8.22
N GLN A 172 26.92 0.29 9.27
CA GLN A 172 25.90 -0.47 10.00
C GLN A 172 25.57 0.29 11.30
N GLU A 173 24.28 0.54 11.53
CA GLU A 173 23.77 1.06 12.79
C GLU A 173 23.35 -0.11 13.68
N ARG A 174 23.48 0.02 14.99
CA ARG A 174 23.21 -1.06 15.96
C ARG A 174 22.16 -0.64 16.97
N PHE A 175 21.44 -1.60 17.49
CA PHE A 175 20.60 -1.41 18.67
C PHE A 175 20.58 -2.70 19.48
N TYR A 176 20.27 -2.58 20.76
CA TYR A 176 20.37 -3.67 21.70
C TYR A 176 19.04 -3.93 22.39
N LEU A 177 18.78 -5.21 22.68
CA LEU A 177 17.56 -5.70 23.28
C LEU A 177 17.89 -6.54 24.52
N ASP A 178 17.09 -6.40 25.56
CA ASP A 178 17.09 -7.25 26.74
C ASP A 178 15.67 -7.35 27.35
N ASP A 179 15.45 -8.27 28.27
CA ASP A 179 14.20 -8.45 29.05
C ASP A 179 12.92 -8.41 28.20
N LEU A 180 12.94 -9.12 27.07
CA LEU A 180 11.82 -9.26 26.15
C LEU A 180 10.77 -10.21 26.74
N SER A 181 9.55 -9.73 26.91
CA SER A 181 8.44 -10.47 27.54
C SER A 181 7.14 -10.24 26.79
N LEU A 182 6.45 -11.33 26.44
CA LEU A 182 5.10 -11.32 25.90
C LEU A 182 4.14 -11.94 26.93
N ARG A 183 3.14 -11.17 27.37
CA ARG A 183 2.16 -11.64 28.36
C ARG A 183 0.74 -11.24 28.03
N ALA A 184 -0.21 -12.09 28.41
CA ALA A 184 -1.63 -11.73 28.38
C ALA A 184 -1.94 -10.73 29.50
N VAL A 185 -2.70 -9.69 29.19
CA VAL A 185 -3.10 -8.64 30.15
C VAL A 185 -4.60 -8.78 30.45
N PRO A 186 -5.03 -8.77 31.72
CA PRO A 186 -6.45 -8.81 32.08
C PRO A 186 -7.18 -7.53 31.65
N GLY A 187 -8.31 -7.68 30.96
CA GLY A 187 -9.25 -6.58 30.63
C GLY A 187 -9.54 -6.43 29.14
N GLU A 188 -10.77 -5.99 28.83
CA GLU A 188 -11.17 -5.50 27.49
C GLU A 188 -10.58 -4.10 27.28
N GLY A 189 -9.26 -4.02 27.07
CA GLY A 189 -8.57 -2.74 26.88
C GLY A 189 -8.97 -2.12 25.55
N ARG A 190 -9.71 -1.00 25.59
CA ARG A 190 -9.96 -0.13 24.43
C ARG A 190 -8.66 0.46 23.83
N ASP A 191 -7.55 0.37 24.57
CA ASP A 191 -6.24 0.91 24.18
C ASP A 191 -5.34 -0.11 23.45
N ALA A 192 -5.83 -1.31 23.14
CA ALA A 192 -5.10 -2.31 22.38
C ALA A 192 -5.70 -2.46 20.97
N PRO A 193 -5.00 -2.01 19.91
CA PRO A 193 -5.50 -2.17 18.54
C PRO A 193 -5.71 -3.65 18.20
N ALA A 194 -6.81 -3.94 17.50
CA ALA A 194 -6.98 -5.21 16.81
C ALA A 194 -5.83 -5.39 15.81
N PHE A 195 -5.22 -6.56 15.79
CA PHE A 195 -4.13 -6.85 14.89
C PHE A 195 -4.31 -8.23 14.26
N CYS A 196 -4.25 -8.23 12.94
CA CYS A 196 -3.96 -9.38 12.11
C CYS A 196 -3.04 -8.89 11.00
N ARG A 197 -2.10 -9.73 10.57
CA ARG A 197 -1.22 -9.40 9.46
C ARG A 197 -1.93 -9.69 8.13
N THR A 198 -2.42 -8.64 7.47
CA THR A 198 -2.79 -8.64 6.04
C THR A 198 -1.68 -7.96 5.22
N LEU A 199 -1.47 -8.38 3.98
CA LEU A 199 -0.33 -8.02 3.14
C LEU A 199 -0.54 -6.68 2.41
N SER A 200 0.53 -5.88 2.42
CA SER A 200 0.79 -4.64 1.64
C SER A 200 0.15 -3.32 2.11
N GLN A 201 0.99 -2.29 2.27
CA GLN A 201 0.61 -0.87 2.18
C GLN A 201 1.61 -0.15 1.26
N GLU A 202 1.07 0.62 0.31
CA GLU A 202 1.80 1.32 -0.77
C GLU A 202 2.78 2.39 -0.28
N GLU A 203 3.96 2.48 -0.90
CA GLU A 203 5.06 3.45 -0.67
C GLU A 203 4.64 4.93 -0.85
N ARG A 204 5.36 5.85 -0.20
CA ARG A 204 5.23 7.31 -0.37
C ARG A 204 6.41 7.84 -1.16
N VAL A 205 6.15 8.84 -1.99
CA VAL A 205 7.17 9.55 -2.79
C VAL A 205 7.66 10.79 -2.02
N ASP A 206 8.97 11.03 -2.01
CA ASP A 206 9.61 12.21 -1.41
C ASP A 206 9.16 13.52 -2.09
N PHE A 207 8.88 14.55 -1.28
CA PHE A 207 8.44 15.86 -1.76
C PHE A 207 9.57 16.64 -2.45
N VAL A 208 9.34 17.03 -3.71
CA VAL A 208 10.27 17.88 -4.47
C VAL A 208 9.76 19.32 -4.52
N ALA A 209 10.55 20.27 -4.03
CA ALA A 209 10.19 21.69 -4.12
C ALA A 209 10.02 22.15 -5.58
N GLY A 210 8.87 22.77 -5.85
CA GLY A 210 8.46 23.29 -7.16
C GLY A 210 9.26 24.49 -7.66
N GLY A 211 8.75 25.16 -8.69
CA GLY A 211 9.36 26.36 -9.25
C GLY A 211 8.36 27.21 -10.05
N THR A 212 8.73 28.46 -10.34
CA THR A 212 7.89 29.41 -11.05
C THR A 212 8.68 30.08 -12.17
N ALA A 213 8.05 30.27 -13.33
CA ALA A 213 8.59 31.05 -14.44
C ALA A 213 7.61 32.16 -14.84
N TYR A 214 8.12 33.36 -15.10
CA TYR A 214 7.31 34.53 -15.45
C TYR A 214 7.34 34.85 -16.95
N PHE A 215 6.34 35.61 -17.40
CA PHE A 215 6.15 35.93 -18.82
C PHE A 215 5.87 37.42 -19.03
N ALA A 216 6.32 37.94 -20.18
CA ALA A 216 5.96 39.27 -20.63
C ALA A 216 4.46 39.36 -20.96
N SER A 217 3.91 40.59 -20.91
CA SER A 217 2.49 40.84 -21.18
C SER A 217 2.09 40.36 -22.57
N GLY A 218 0.97 39.64 -22.65
CA GLY A 218 0.44 39.04 -23.89
C GLY A 218 1.35 38.00 -24.57
N ARG A 219 2.50 37.62 -23.97
CA ARG A 219 3.45 36.67 -24.58
C ARG A 219 3.40 35.30 -23.91
N ALA A 220 3.63 34.26 -24.73
CA ALA A 220 3.80 32.87 -24.29
C ALA A 220 5.26 32.38 -24.39
N MET A 221 6.15 33.17 -24.99
CA MET A 221 7.56 32.81 -25.13
C MET A 221 8.30 32.94 -23.80
N LEU A 222 8.95 31.85 -23.37
CA LEU A 222 9.81 31.85 -22.18
C LEU A 222 11.05 32.72 -22.39
N ALA A 223 11.22 33.73 -21.54
CA ALA A 223 12.36 34.64 -21.57
C ALA A 223 13.64 33.98 -21.02
N GLU A 224 14.82 34.45 -21.43
CA GLU A 224 16.10 33.82 -21.10
C GLU A 224 16.45 33.90 -19.61
N ASP A 225 16.09 35.02 -18.96
CA ASP A 225 16.28 35.25 -17.54
C ASP A 225 15.47 34.29 -16.64
N GLN A 226 14.40 33.70 -17.19
CA GLN A 226 13.55 32.73 -16.48
C GLN A 226 14.08 31.29 -16.57
N ARG A 227 15.05 31.04 -17.47
CA ARG A 227 15.60 29.69 -17.70
C ARG A 227 16.36 29.15 -16.49
N ALA A 228 17.14 29.99 -15.80
CA ALA A 228 17.94 29.56 -14.65
C ALA A 228 17.10 28.95 -13.51
N ALA A 229 15.89 29.47 -13.28
CA ALA A 229 14.96 28.92 -12.31
C ALA A 229 14.48 27.52 -12.71
N LEU A 230 14.17 27.33 -13.99
CA LEU A 230 13.77 26.03 -14.56
C LEU A 230 14.93 25.04 -14.62
N ASP A 231 16.16 25.51 -14.84
CA ASP A 231 17.38 24.68 -14.81
C ASP A 231 17.59 24.06 -13.42
N SER A 232 17.49 24.88 -12.37
CA SER A 232 17.59 24.42 -10.98
C SER A 232 16.50 23.42 -10.63
N LEU A 233 15.25 23.68 -11.05
CA LEU A 233 14.15 22.74 -10.88
C LEU A 233 14.41 21.43 -11.64
N ALA A 234 14.89 21.50 -12.88
CA ALA A 234 15.15 20.34 -13.72
C ALA A 234 16.18 19.38 -13.10
N LEU A 235 17.21 19.90 -12.42
CA LEU A 235 18.16 19.07 -11.67
C LEU A 235 17.45 18.22 -10.60
N ARG A 236 16.52 18.81 -9.84
CA ARG A 236 15.74 18.09 -8.82
C ARG A 236 14.77 17.09 -9.42
N ILE A 237 14.09 17.46 -10.52
CA ILE A 237 13.18 16.58 -11.25
C ILE A 237 13.92 15.36 -11.82
N ARG A 238 15.15 15.53 -12.29
CA ARG A 238 15.99 14.44 -12.81
C ARG A 238 16.55 13.55 -11.70
N ALA A 239 16.87 14.12 -10.55
CA ALA A 239 17.30 13.36 -9.38
C ALA A 239 16.17 12.45 -8.83
N ASN A 240 14.91 12.81 -9.08
CA ASN A 240 13.73 12.06 -8.63
C ASN A 240 12.91 11.60 -9.83
N PRO A 241 13.34 10.55 -10.56
CA PRO A 241 12.74 10.16 -11.83
C PRO A 241 11.29 9.67 -11.69
N GLN A 242 10.87 9.24 -10.50
CA GLN A 242 9.51 8.74 -10.21
C GLN A 242 8.51 9.85 -9.86
N SER A 243 8.96 11.05 -9.47
CA SER A 243 8.04 12.13 -9.08
C SER A 243 7.21 12.64 -10.27
N ILE A 244 5.98 13.03 -9.98
CA ILE A 244 5.07 13.70 -10.90
C ILE A 244 4.77 15.12 -10.43
N TYR A 245 4.30 15.98 -11.33
CA TYR A 245 4.16 17.41 -11.08
C TYR A 245 2.86 17.95 -11.66
N ARG A 246 2.37 19.04 -11.10
CA ARG A 246 1.34 19.89 -11.71
C ARG A 246 2.04 21.08 -12.33
N ILE A 247 1.60 21.47 -13.52
CA ILE A 247 2.02 22.70 -14.18
C ILE A 247 0.80 23.58 -14.45
N SER A 248 0.72 24.71 -13.74
CA SER A 248 -0.42 25.62 -13.77
C SER A 248 -0.04 26.91 -14.49
N GLY A 249 -0.82 27.29 -15.51
CA GLY A 249 -0.60 28.49 -16.31
C GLY A 249 -1.53 29.61 -15.88
N HIS A 250 -0.99 30.82 -15.68
CA HIS A 250 -1.74 31.99 -15.23
C HIS A 250 -1.52 33.20 -16.14
N THR A 251 -2.51 34.09 -16.18
CA THR A 251 -2.44 35.38 -16.85
C THR A 251 -2.87 36.50 -15.91
N ASP A 252 -2.46 37.73 -16.24
CA ASP A 252 -3.13 38.92 -15.73
C ASP A 252 -4.48 39.10 -16.45
N ALA A 253 -5.23 40.14 -16.05
CA ALA A 253 -6.56 40.42 -16.58
C ALA A 253 -6.52 41.29 -17.86
N THR A 254 -5.34 41.44 -18.47
CA THR A 254 -5.17 42.25 -19.69
C THR A 254 -5.37 41.39 -20.94
N GLY A 255 -6.23 41.84 -21.86
CA GLY A 255 -6.49 41.16 -23.13
C GLY A 255 -7.68 40.19 -23.08
N SER A 256 -7.65 39.16 -23.94
CA SER A 256 -8.67 38.10 -24.06
C SER A 256 -8.00 36.71 -24.09
N ASP A 257 -8.82 35.65 -24.14
CA ASP A 257 -8.37 34.26 -24.37
C ASP A 257 -7.37 33.77 -23.33
N HIS A 258 -7.59 34.17 -22.08
CA HIS A 258 -6.68 33.90 -20.96
C HIS A 258 -6.38 32.42 -20.74
N LEU A 259 -7.36 31.53 -20.96
CA LEU A 259 -7.16 30.08 -20.86
C LEU A 259 -6.20 29.59 -21.95
N GLU A 260 -6.42 29.98 -23.21
CA GLU A 260 -5.54 29.61 -24.32
C GLU A 260 -4.13 30.18 -24.15
N LEU A 261 -4.01 31.47 -23.75
CA LEU A 261 -2.71 32.07 -23.47
C LEU A 261 -1.98 31.34 -22.33
N SER A 262 -2.70 30.94 -21.28
CA SER A 262 -2.13 30.17 -20.18
C SER A 262 -1.65 28.79 -20.61
N ASP A 263 -2.38 28.10 -21.49
CA ASP A 263 -1.98 26.78 -22.02
C ASP A 263 -0.75 26.90 -22.93
N ARG A 264 -0.68 27.93 -23.79
CA ARG A 264 0.52 28.19 -24.62
C ARG A 264 1.77 28.47 -23.78
N ARG A 265 1.63 29.08 -22.60
CA ARG A 265 2.75 29.27 -21.65
C ARG A 265 3.21 27.96 -21.02
N ILE A 266 2.27 27.07 -20.68
CA ILE A 266 2.56 25.71 -20.25
C ILE A 266 3.36 24.98 -21.34
N ASP A 267 2.91 25.05 -22.60
CA ASP A 267 3.62 24.44 -23.73
C ASP A 267 5.05 24.96 -23.89
N SER A 268 5.25 26.28 -23.86
CA SER A 268 6.61 26.84 -23.95
C SER A 268 7.51 26.36 -22.82
N THR A 269 6.96 26.18 -21.61
CA THR A 269 7.71 25.72 -20.43
C THR A 269 8.07 24.25 -20.55
N LEU A 270 7.11 23.40 -20.92
CA LEU A 270 7.33 21.96 -21.11
C LEU A 270 8.27 21.69 -22.29
N ALA A 271 8.14 22.42 -23.40
CA ALA A 271 9.03 22.31 -24.54
C ALA A 271 10.49 22.65 -24.16
N TYR A 272 10.68 23.66 -23.29
CA TYR A 272 12.00 23.99 -22.76
C TYR A 272 12.58 22.84 -21.89
N LEU A 273 11.80 22.34 -20.93
CA LEU A 273 12.21 21.24 -20.05
C LEU A 273 12.50 19.94 -20.84
N GLN A 274 11.70 19.64 -21.86
CA GLN A 274 11.92 18.48 -22.71
C GLN A 274 13.17 18.64 -23.56
N ARG A 275 13.30 19.75 -24.30
CA ARG A 275 14.39 19.95 -25.27
C ARG A 275 15.76 20.06 -24.60
N TYR A 276 15.86 20.78 -23.48
CA TYR A 276 17.14 21.10 -22.86
C TYR A 276 17.47 20.23 -21.65
N HIS A 277 16.46 19.67 -20.96
CA HIS A 277 16.66 18.86 -19.76
C HIS A 277 16.21 17.40 -19.89
N GLN A 278 15.66 17.02 -21.05
CA GLN A 278 15.16 15.66 -21.31
C GLN A 278 14.08 15.21 -20.30
N ILE A 279 13.30 16.17 -19.78
CA ILE A 279 12.19 15.88 -18.89
C ILE A 279 10.93 15.72 -19.74
N SER A 280 10.33 14.53 -19.69
CA SER A 280 9.11 14.22 -20.44
C SER A 280 7.92 15.08 -19.99
N PRO A 281 7.14 15.68 -20.92
CA PRO A 281 5.87 16.33 -20.61
C PRO A 281 4.85 15.42 -19.93
N LEU A 282 4.96 14.10 -20.10
CA LEU A 282 4.09 13.10 -19.47
C LEU A 282 4.25 12.99 -17.95
N ARG A 283 5.21 13.71 -17.37
CA ARG A 283 5.39 13.84 -15.91
C ARG A 283 4.57 14.98 -15.32
N PHE A 284 3.78 15.68 -16.13
CA PHE A 284 3.07 16.88 -15.72
C PHE A 284 1.56 16.79 -15.96
N LEU A 285 0.79 16.92 -14.89
CA LEU A 285 -0.62 17.29 -14.96
C LEU A 285 -0.74 18.76 -15.40
N ARG A 286 -1.39 19.00 -16.53
CA ARG A 286 -1.53 20.34 -17.12
C ARG A 286 -2.78 21.03 -16.59
N GLN A 287 -2.65 22.25 -16.08
CA GLN A 287 -3.78 23.04 -15.56
C GLN A 287 -3.75 24.49 -16.10
N PRO A 288 -4.39 24.78 -17.25
CA PRO A 288 -4.62 26.15 -17.69
C PRO A 288 -5.62 26.85 -16.76
N VAL A 289 -5.20 27.93 -16.08
CA VAL A 289 -6.03 28.64 -15.08
C VAL A 289 -6.52 30.00 -15.60
N GLY A 290 -5.80 30.63 -16.52
CA GLY A 290 -6.09 32.00 -16.95
C GLY A 290 -6.02 32.99 -15.78
N THR A 291 -7.09 33.75 -15.55
CA THR A 291 -7.17 34.82 -14.54
C THR A 291 -7.70 34.38 -13.17
N ALA A 292 -8.20 33.14 -13.04
CA ALA A 292 -8.99 32.72 -11.87
C ALA A 292 -8.22 32.70 -10.53
N ARG A 293 -6.88 32.66 -10.57
CA ARG A 293 -5.99 32.61 -9.39
C ARG A 293 -4.98 33.77 -9.39
N ALA A 294 -5.51 34.99 -9.43
CA ALA A 294 -4.71 36.20 -9.31
C ALA A 294 -4.07 36.27 -7.90
N ILE A 295 -2.76 36.54 -7.87
CA ILE A 295 -1.97 36.77 -6.65
C ILE A 295 -1.55 38.25 -6.50
N ASP A 296 -1.80 39.03 -7.55
CA ASP A 296 -1.63 40.48 -7.60
C ASP A 296 -2.97 41.10 -8.00
N ALA A 297 -3.42 42.11 -7.25
CA ALA A 297 -4.71 42.75 -7.46
C ALA A 297 -4.72 43.71 -8.66
N ALA A 298 -3.55 44.12 -9.17
CA ALA A 298 -3.47 44.98 -10.34
C ALA A 298 -3.90 44.25 -11.63
N VAL A 299 -4.65 44.94 -12.51
CA VAL A 299 -5.15 44.40 -13.78
C VAL A 299 -4.01 43.94 -14.70
N ASP A 300 -2.87 44.61 -14.67
CA ASP A 300 -1.62 44.31 -15.38
C ASP A 300 -0.56 43.67 -14.48
N GLY A 301 -0.98 43.14 -13.33
CA GLY A 301 -0.13 42.61 -12.27
C GLY A 301 0.88 41.60 -12.79
N ALA A 302 2.17 41.97 -12.80
CA ALA A 302 3.22 41.20 -13.44
C ALA A 302 3.39 39.78 -12.85
N ARG A 303 3.09 39.64 -11.57
CA ARG A 303 3.17 38.37 -10.85
C ARG A 303 2.07 37.40 -11.28
N ASN A 304 0.99 37.85 -11.90
CA ASN A 304 -0.06 36.98 -12.43
C ASN A 304 0.35 36.30 -13.75
N ARG A 305 1.32 36.86 -14.48
CA ARG A 305 1.81 36.29 -15.75
C ARG A 305 2.87 35.22 -15.49
N ARG A 306 2.45 34.05 -15.02
CA ARG A 306 3.36 33.00 -14.57
C ARG A 306 2.91 31.59 -14.95
N VAL A 307 3.88 30.68 -14.93
CA VAL A 307 3.65 29.25 -14.86
C VAL A 307 4.24 28.76 -13.54
N GLU A 308 3.44 28.00 -12.78
CA GLU A 308 3.84 27.38 -11.53
C GLU A 308 3.95 25.88 -11.71
N ILE A 309 5.06 25.30 -11.26
CA ILE A 309 5.27 23.87 -11.20
C ILE A 309 5.30 23.46 -9.74
N SER A 310 4.45 22.52 -9.34
CA SER A 310 4.42 21.98 -7.98
C SER A 310 4.47 20.45 -8.03
N HIS A 311 5.11 19.84 -7.04
CA HIS A 311 5.14 18.38 -6.92
C HIS A 311 3.74 17.86 -6.62
N LEU A 312 3.35 16.78 -7.30
CA LEU A 312 2.17 16.01 -6.99
C LEU A 312 2.57 14.75 -6.23
N GLY A 313 1.82 14.41 -5.18
CA GLY A 313 1.89 13.06 -4.62
C GLY A 313 1.29 12.04 -5.60
N GLY A 314 1.53 10.75 -5.37
CA GLY A 314 1.04 9.67 -6.24
C GLY A 314 2.08 9.12 -7.20
N ASP A 315 1.68 8.20 -8.06
CA ASP A 315 2.57 7.44 -8.93
C ASP A 315 2.49 7.88 -10.42
N GLN A 316 3.51 7.49 -11.19
CA GLN A 316 3.59 7.81 -12.62
C GLN A 316 2.58 7.06 -13.47
N ALA A 317 2.18 5.86 -13.06
CA ALA A 317 1.23 5.05 -13.80
C ALA A 317 -0.14 5.73 -13.81
N ALA A 318 -0.58 6.30 -12.69
CA ALA A 318 -1.82 7.04 -12.57
C ALA A 318 -1.87 8.27 -13.49
N LEU A 319 -0.77 9.04 -13.54
CA LEU A 319 -0.69 10.20 -14.43
C LEU A 319 -0.62 9.79 -15.91
N LEU A 320 0.11 8.72 -16.25
CA LEU A 320 0.12 8.20 -17.62
C LEU A 320 -1.26 7.67 -18.05
N TYR A 321 -1.97 7.02 -17.14
CA TYR A 321 -3.33 6.55 -17.40
C TYR A 321 -4.27 7.72 -17.62
N ARG A 322 -4.13 8.81 -16.85
CA ARG A 322 -4.85 10.06 -17.09
C ARG A 322 -4.58 10.58 -18.51
N HIS A 323 -3.32 10.71 -18.91
CA HIS A 323 -2.97 11.16 -20.27
C HIS A 323 -3.50 10.24 -21.36
N LEU A 324 -3.50 8.92 -21.13
CA LEU A 324 -4.13 7.94 -22.01
C LEU A 324 -5.62 8.24 -22.19
N LEU A 325 -6.36 8.44 -21.10
CA LEU A 325 -7.79 8.76 -21.15
C LEU A 325 -8.06 10.11 -21.81
N GLU A 326 -7.23 11.13 -21.55
CA GLU A 326 -7.34 12.43 -22.23
C GLU A 326 -7.12 12.31 -23.74
N ALA A 327 -6.18 11.47 -24.19
CA ALA A 327 -5.98 11.17 -25.61
C ALA A 327 -7.18 10.43 -26.21
N VAL A 328 -7.77 9.48 -25.48
CA VAL A 328 -9.01 8.82 -25.90
C VAL A 328 -10.16 9.82 -26.02
N ARG A 329 -10.32 10.73 -25.04
CA ARG A 329 -11.36 11.77 -25.04
C ARG A 329 -11.24 12.71 -26.24
N ARG A 330 -10.01 12.96 -26.71
CA ARG A 330 -9.72 13.77 -27.92
C ARG A 330 -9.82 12.96 -29.22
N GLU A 331 -10.21 11.69 -29.14
CA GLU A 331 -10.24 10.75 -30.26
C GLU A 331 -8.86 10.53 -30.93
N ASP A 332 -7.77 10.90 -30.25
CA ASP A 332 -6.39 10.70 -30.70
C ASP A 332 -5.92 9.27 -30.38
N THR A 333 -6.45 8.34 -31.16
CA THR A 333 -6.20 6.91 -30.99
C THR A 333 -4.72 6.53 -31.19
N PRO A 334 -3.94 7.13 -32.12
CA PRO A 334 -2.50 6.92 -32.20
C PRO A 334 -1.75 7.27 -30.91
N THR A 335 -2.01 8.46 -30.33
CA THR A 335 -1.38 8.87 -29.07
C THR A 335 -1.84 7.98 -27.90
N ALA A 336 -3.15 7.68 -27.82
CA ALA A 336 -3.68 6.75 -26.82
C ALA A 336 -3.00 5.37 -26.92
N GLY A 337 -2.83 4.80 -28.11
CA GLY A 337 -2.13 3.52 -28.30
C GLY A 337 -0.64 3.58 -27.91
N ALA A 338 0.02 4.72 -28.10
CA ALA A 338 1.39 4.94 -27.62
C ALA A 338 1.45 5.01 -26.09
N LEU A 339 0.56 5.77 -25.47
CA LEU A 339 0.49 5.92 -24.01
C LEU A 339 0.11 4.61 -23.31
N LEU A 340 -0.83 3.83 -23.87
CA LEU A 340 -1.17 2.51 -23.36
C LEU A 340 0.06 1.60 -23.29
N ARG A 341 0.94 1.62 -24.31
CA ARG A 341 2.19 0.84 -24.28
C ARG A 341 3.13 1.28 -23.17
N ILE A 342 3.28 2.58 -22.96
CA ILE A 342 4.16 3.14 -21.93
C ILE A 342 3.61 2.79 -20.55
N TRP A 343 2.30 2.96 -20.35
CA TRP A 343 1.62 2.62 -19.12
C TRP A 343 1.77 1.12 -18.79
N LEU A 344 1.53 0.22 -19.76
CA LEU A 344 1.71 -1.23 -19.58
C LEU A 344 3.12 -1.67 -19.16
N ALA A 345 4.13 -0.82 -19.40
CA ALA A 345 5.51 -1.08 -19.02
C ALA A 345 5.82 -0.73 -17.56
N ILE A 346 5.02 0.13 -16.92
CA ILE A 346 5.29 0.62 -15.55
C ILE A 346 4.13 0.42 -14.57
N ALA A 347 2.93 0.15 -15.06
CA ALA A 347 1.74 0.03 -14.23
C ALA A 347 1.83 -1.18 -13.29
N PRO A 348 1.36 -1.05 -12.04
CA PRO A 348 1.19 -2.18 -11.13
C PRO A 348 0.35 -3.29 -11.80
N GLU A 349 0.72 -4.54 -11.54
CA GLU A 349 0.06 -5.70 -12.18
C GLU A 349 -1.44 -5.76 -11.89
N GLU A 350 -1.86 -5.28 -10.71
CA GLU A 350 -3.25 -5.17 -10.31
C GLU A 350 -4.04 -4.20 -11.20
N GLN A 351 -3.48 -3.02 -11.50
CA GLN A 351 -4.11 -2.05 -12.40
C GLN A 351 -4.18 -2.58 -13.84
N VAL A 352 -3.14 -3.28 -14.30
CA VAL A 352 -3.15 -3.92 -15.64
C VAL A 352 -4.29 -4.93 -15.77
N ALA A 353 -4.57 -5.70 -14.71
CA ALA A 353 -5.68 -6.65 -14.70
C ALA A 353 -7.07 -5.98 -14.67
N LEU A 354 -7.16 -4.72 -14.25
CA LEU A 354 -8.38 -3.93 -14.23
C LEU A 354 -8.69 -3.26 -15.58
N ALA A 355 -7.67 -2.91 -16.37
CA ALA A 355 -7.82 -2.18 -17.63
C ALA A 355 -8.86 -2.74 -18.63
N PRO A 356 -9.05 -4.07 -18.80
CA PRO A 356 -10.10 -4.60 -19.68
C PRO A 356 -11.52 -4.20 -19.28
N TYR A 357 -11.73 -3.86 -18.01
CA TYR A 357 -13.03 -3.52 -17.44
C TYR A 357 -13.36 -2.03 -17.54
N ASP A 358 -12.39 -1.17 -17.89
CA ASP A 358 -12.62 0.26 -18.05
C ASP A 358 -13.34 0.55 -19.39
N PRO A 359 -14.62 0.99 -19.36
CA PRO A 359 -15.36 1.28 -20.59
C PRO A 359 -14.73 2.42 -21.40
N ARG A 360 -13.96 3.31 -20.77
CA ARG A 360 -13.30 4.44 -21.43
C ARG A 360 -12.17 3.97 -22.33
N LEU A 361 -11.56 2.81 -22.09
CA LEU A 361 -10.53 2.24 -22.97
C LEU A 361 -11.08 1.52 -24.22
N ARG A 362 -12.41 1.35 -24.34
CA ARG A 362 -13.03 0.64 -25.48
C ARG A 362 -12.52 1.13 -26.86
N PRO A 363 -12.37 2.45 -27.13
CA PRO A 363 -11.87 2.91 -28.43
C PRO A 363 -10.46 2.42 -28.76
N VAL A 364 -9.52 2.47 -27.80
CA VAL A 364 -8.12 2.07 -28.02
C VAL A 364 -7.94 0.55 -28.02
N LEU A 365 -8.79 -0.19 -27.30
CA LEU A 365 -8.76 -1.66 -27.24
C LEU A 365 -9.48 -2.35 -28.42
N LYS A 366 -10.27 -1.63 -29.22
CA LYS A 366 -10.75 -2.15 -30.53
C LYS A 366 -9.59 -2.41 -31.50
N ILE A 367 -8.46 -1.74 -31.32
CA ILE A 367 -7.25 -1.96 -32.13
C ILE A 367 -6.57 -3.26 -31.68
N ILE A 368 -6.56 -4.26 -32.56
CA ILE A 368 -6.09 -5.62 -32.28
C ILE A 368 -4.68 -5.66 -31.65
N PRO A 369 -3.66 -4.94 -32.19
CA PRO A 369 -2.34 -4.88 -31.56
C PRO A 369 -2.34 -4.40 -30.10
N ASN A 370 -3.19 -3.43 -29.75
CA ASN A 370 -3.27 -2.90 -28.40
C ASN A 370 -3.90 -3.91 -27.44
N ARG A 371 -5.03 -4.50 -27.87
CA ARG A 371 -5.69 -5.57 -27.12
C ARG A 371 -4.76 -6.75 -26.85
N LYS A 372 -4.07 -7.25 -27.88
CA LYS A 372 -3.14 -8.37 -27.73
C LYS A 372 -1.98 -8.08 -26.76
N ARG A 373 -1.49 -6.83 -26.73
CA ARG A 373 -0.45 -6.42 -25.76
C ARG A 373 -0.97 -6.41 -24.34
N LEU A 374 -2.18 -5.87 -24.12
CA LEU A 374 -2.82 -5.90 -22.81
C LEU A 374 -3.05 -7.35 -22.36
N GLU A 375 -3.63 -8.19 -23.22
CA GLU A 375 -3.85 -9.62 -22.95
C GLU A 375 -2.54 -10.36 -22.62
N ALA A 376 -1.46 -10.07 -23.34
CA ALA A 376 -0.14 -10.64 -23.05
C ALA A 376 0.35 -10.22 -21.65
N ARG A 377 0.29 -8.94 -21.31
CA ARG A 377 0.71 -8.44 -19.99
C ARG A 377 -0.14 -9.01 -18.84
N ILE A 378 -1.45 -9.16 -19.05
CA ILE A 378 -2.32 -9.82 -18.08
C ILE A 378 -1.91 -11.29 -17.91
N ASN A 379 -1.56 -11.98 -19.00
CA ASN A 379 -1.15 -13.37 -18.94
C ASN A 379 0.21 -13.57 -18.25
N ASP A 380 1.15 -12.63 -18.43
CA ASP A 380 2.48 -12.65 -17.79
C ASP A 380 2.40 -12.57 -16.26
N ARG A 381 1.35 -11.94 -15.71
CA ARG A 381 1.11 -11.84 -14.26
C ARG A 381 0.95 -13.20 -13.58
N TYR A 382 0.35 -14.17 -14.28
CA TYR A 382 0.00 -15.46 -13.68
C TYR A 382 1.00 -16.53 -14.11
N SER A 383 1.84 -16.93 -13.16
CA SER A 383 2.73 -18.08 -13.31
C SER A 383 1.95 -19.38 -13.51
N ARG A 384 2.65 -20.45 -13.87
CA ARG A 384 2.04 -21.79 -13.94
C ARG A 384 1.41 -22.18 -12.60
N ILE A 385 2.10 -21.88 -11.50
CA ILE A 385 1.66 -22.17 -10.13
C ILE A 385 0.39 -21.38 -9.80
N ASP A 386 0.31 -20.10 -10.19
CA ASP A 386 -0.90 -19.29 -9.97
C ASP A 386 -2.11 -19.87 -10.70
N ARG A 387 -1.90 -20.43 -11.89
CA ARG A 387 -2.96 -21.08 -12.67
C ARG A 387 -3.36 -22.42 -12.07
N GLU A 388 -2.40 -23.21 -11.60
CA GLU A 388 -2.63 -24.48 -10.88
C GLU A 388 -3.38 -24.25 -9.57
N ASN A 389 -3.06 -23.19 -8.83
CA ASN A 389 -3.77 -22.76 -7.62
C ASN A 389 -5.10 -22.04 -7.93
N GLY A 390 -5.42 -21.83 -9.21
CA GLY A 390 -6.60 -21.12 -9.72
C GLY A 390 -6.73 -19.66 -9.30
N THR A 391 -5.63 -19.00 -8.95
CA THR A 391 -5.55 -17.56 -8.70
C THR A 391 -6.20 -16.79 -9.84
N TRP A 392 -5.83 -17.06 -11.10
CA TRP A 392 -6.41 -16.38 -12.27
C TRP A 392 -7.94 -16.43 -12.33
N LEU A 393 -8.53 -17.59 -12.05
CA LEU A 393 -9.98 -17.79 -12.10
C LEU A 393 -10.68 -17.00 -11.01
N LEU A 394 -10.19 -17.10 -9.77
CA LEU A 394 -10.74 -16.39 -8.62
C LEU A 394 -10.63 -14.87 -8.78
N ASP A 395 -9.49 -14.39 -9.27
CA ASP A 395 -9.24 -12.99 -9.51
C ASP A 395 -10.17 -12.43 -10.61
N SER A 396 -10.42 -13.22 -11.66
CA SER A 396 -11.43 -12.90 -12.67
C SER A 396 -12.84 -12.88 -12.08
N LEU A 397 -13.19 -13.86 -11.25
CA LEU A 397 -14.50 -13.94 -10.59
C LEU A 397 -14.74 -12.71 -9.70
N TRP A 398 -13.74 -12.29 -8.92
CA TRP A 398 -13.84 -11.07 -8.11
C TRP A 398 -14.13 -9.84 -8.95
N ARG A 399 -13.42 -9.64 -10.07
CA ARG A 399 -13.66 -8.48 -10.97
C ARG A 399 -15.06 -8.51 -11.59
N GLU A 400 -15.49 -9.67 -12.09
CA GLU A 400 -16.83 -9.84 -12.68
C GLU A 400 -17.95 -9.60 -11.66
N ASP A 401 -17.76 -10.03 -10.42
CA ASP A 401 -18.69 -9.83 -9.30
C ASP A 401 -18.74 -8.37 -8.84
N GLN A 402 -17.58 -7.71 -8.75
CA GLN A 402 -17.48 -6.32 -8.31
C GLN A 402 -17.81 -5.30 -9.41
N LEU A 403 -17.90 -5.72 -10.67
CA LEU A 403 -18.14 -4.87 -11.83
C LEU A 403 -19.32 -3.88 -11.66
N PRO A 404 -20.54 -4.30 -11.31
CA PRO A 404 -21.66 -3.38 -11.09
C PRO A 404 -21.62 -2.64 -9.75
N ARG A 405 -20.57 -2.82 -8.95
CA ARG A 405 -20.48 -2.40 -7.53
C ARG A 405 -19.26 -1.51 -7.33
N THR A 406 -18.22 -2.06 -6.70
CA THR A 406 -17.05 -1.30 -6.28
C THR A 406 -16.00 -1.15 -7.37
N LEU A 407 -16.01 -1.99 -8.41
CA LEU A 407 -14.97 -1.99 -9.44
C LEU A 407 -14.82 -0.64 -10.12
N GLY A 408 -15.93 0.08 -10.35
CA GLY A 408 -15.90 1.44 -10.89
C GLY A 408 -14.95 2.36 -10.13
N ARG A 409 -14.92 2.29 -8.80
CA ARG A 409 -14.02 3.10 -7.96
C ARG A 409 -12.55 2.71 -8.10
N TYR A 410 -12.25 1.42 -8.26
CA TYR A 410 -10.89 0.99 -8.57
C TYR A 410 -10.45 1.50 -9.94
N LEU A 411 -11.34 1.52 -10.92
CA LEU A 411 -11.05 1.99 -12.28
C LEU A 411 -10.88 3.51 -12.35
N GLU A 412 -11.65 4.26 -11.56
CA GLU A 412 -11.48 5.70 -11.37
C GLU A 412 -10.11 6.02 -10.76
N ASN A 413 -9.68 5.24 -9.76
CA ASN A 413 -8.40 5.40 -9.09
C ASN A 413 -7.18 4.99 -9.93
N MET A 414 -7.38 4.34 -11.09
CA MET A 414 -6.28 4.10 -12.03
C MET A 414 -5.79 5.40 -12.68
N ALA A 415 -6.62 6.45 -12.75
CA ALA A 415 -6.22 7.74 -13.27
C ALA A 415 -5.86 8.68 -12.11
N TYR A 416 -4.86 9.54 -12.32
CA TYR A 416 -4.66 10.66 -11.41
C TYR A 416 -5.87 11.60 -11.47
N TYR A 417 -6.64 11.67 -10.39
CA TYR A 417 -7.83 12.51 -10.25
C TYR A 417 -7.50 13.82 -9.55
N ASP A 418 -7.90 14.94 -10.15
CA ASP A 418 -7.76 16.28 -9.61
C ASP A 418 -9.14 16.89 -9.39
N ARG A 419 -9.58 16.94 -8.12
CA ARG A 419 -10.92 17.40 -7.75
C ARG A 419 -11.27 18.78 -8.31
N GLU A 420 -10.32 19.68 -8.42
CA GLU A 420 -10.60 21.02 -8.95
C GLU A 420 -10.87 20.98 -10.47
N MET A 421 -10.18 20.11 -11.19
CA MET A 421 -10.32 20.00 -12.64
C MET A 421 -11.47 19.08 -13.06
N ASP A 422 -11.77 18.07 -12.24
CA ASP A 422 -12.52 16.89 -12.68
C ASP A 422 -13.89 16.73 -12.01
N ALA A 423 -14.19 17.44 -10.91
CA ALA A 423 -15.40 17.22 -10.11
C ALA A 423 -16.73 17.42 -10.88
N ASP A 424 -16.72 18.28 -11.90
CA ASP A 424 -17.91 18.59 -12.70
C ASP A 424 -17.89 17.90 -14.09
N ASP A 425 -16.91 17.00 -14.35
CA ASP A 425 -16.78 16.30 -15.63
C ASP A 425 -17.13 14.80 -15.48
N PRO A 426 -18.31 14.36 -15.98
CA PRO A 426 -18.78 12.98 -15.81
C PRO A 426 -17.95 11.96 -16.60
N PHE A 427 -17.02 12.39 -17.46
CA PHE A 427 -16.06 11.48 -18.11
C PHE A 427 -15.21 10.71 -17.11
N TRP A 428 -14.95 11.29 -15.93
CA TRP A 428 -14.13 10.66 -14.91
C TRP A 428 -14.90 9.64 -14.07
N ASP A 429 -16.22 9.68 -14.07
CA ASP A 429 -17.08 8.72 -13.37
C ASP A 429 -17.27 7.44 -14.19
N VAL A 430 -16.93 6.29 -13.62
CA VAL A 430 -17.09 5.00 -14.31
C VAL A 430 -18.46 4.41 -13.97
N SER A 431 -19.27 4.19 -14.99
CA SER A 431 -20.58 3.56 -14.85
C SER A 431 -20.85 2.51 -15.93
N TYR A 432 -21.75 1.58 -15.62
CA TYR A 432 -22.18 0.49 -16.49
C TYR A 432 -23.69 0.51 -16.67
N PRO A 433 -24.25 1.49 -17.40
CA PRO A 433 -25.70 1.64 -17.57
C PRO A 433 -26.35 0.41 -18.23
N GLU A 434 -25.58 -0.43 -18.93
CA GLU A 434 -26.04 -1.69 -19.49
C GLU A 434 -26.36 -2.78 -18.45
N LEU A 435 -25.87 -2.65 -17.22
CA LEU A 435 -26.07 -3.63 -16.14
C LEU A 435 -27.34 -3.29 -15.34
N THR A 436 -28.49 -3.76 -15.83
CA THR A 436 -29.78 -3.64 -15.12
C THR A 436 -29.83 -4.56 -13.89
N GLU A 437 -30.74 -4.31 -12.95
CA GLU A 437 -30.93 -5.16 -11.75
C GLU A 437 -31.15 -6.65 -12.11
N ALA A 438 -31.94 -6.93 -13.15
CA ALA A 438 -32.17 -8.30 -13.61
C ALA A 438 -30.90 -8.96 -14.15
N ILE A 439 -30.05 -8.21 -14.87
CA ILE A 439 -28.76 -8.69 -15.37
C ILE A 439 -27.80 -8.95 -14.20
N ILE A 440 -27.75 -8.04 -13.23
CA ILE A 440 -26.91 -8.16 -12.04
C ILE A 440 -27.33 -9.40 -11.25
N SER A 441 -28.62 -9.56 -10.95
CA SER A 441 -29.15 -10.72 -10.21
C SER A 441 -28.83 -12.06 -10.91
N ALA A 442 -28.99 -12.12 -12.23
CA ALA A 442 -28.65 -13.31 -13.01
C ALA A 442 -27.13 -13.61 -13.02
N ARG A 443 -26.28 -12.58 -13.00
CA ARG A 443 -24.83 -12.72 -12.87
C ARG A 443 -24.44 -13.23 -11.49
N ASP A 444 -24.99 -12.63 -10.43
CA ASP A 444 -24.72 -13.00 -9.05
C ASP A 444 -25.04 -14.47 -8.80
N THR A 445 -26.19 -14.95 -9.30
CA THR A 445 -26.59 -16.37 -9.20
C THR A 445 -25.54 -17.29 -9.85
N ARG A 446 -25.06 -16.93 -11.05
CA ARG A 446 -24.02 -17.71 -11.74
C ARG A 446 -22.68 -17.68 -10.99
N HIS A 447 -22.29 -16.52 -10.48
CA HIS A 447 -21.04 -16.39 -9.71
C HIS A 447 -21.10 -17.20 -8.41
N ALA A 448 -22.24 -17.22 -7.72
CA ALA A 448 -22.44 -18.02 -6.52
C ALA A 448 -22.38 -19.53 -6.81
N LEU A 449 -22.90 -19.99 -7.96
CA LEU A 449 -22.75 -21.38 -8.39
C LEU A 449 -21.28 -21.74 -8.66
N LEU A 450 -20.55 -20.87 -9.38
CA LEU A 450 -19.10 -21.05 -9.60
C LEU A 450 -18.31 -21.09 -8.29
N ALA A 451 -18.70 -20.25 -7.31
CA ALA A 451 -18.08 -20.24 -5.98
C ALA A 451 -18.34 -21.55 -5.22
N GLN A 452 -19.55 -22.11 -5.32
CA GLN A 452 -19.89 -23.41 -4.71
C GLN A 452 -19.11 -24.56 -5.37
N ASP A 453 -19.04 -24.59 -6.70
CA ASP A 453 -18.27 -25.59 -7.44
C ASP A 453 -16.78 -25.53 -7.06
N TRP A 454 -16.23 -24.33 -6.94
CA TRP A 454 -14.87 -24.12 -6.45
C TRP A 454 -14.67 -24.68 -5.04
N LEU A 455 -15.57 -24.35 -4.11
CA LEU A 455 -15.50 -24.80 -2.72
C LEU A 455 -15.63 -26.32 -2.58
N ALA A 456 -16.42 -26.96 -3.46
CA ALA A 456 -16.57 -28.41 -3.50
C ALA A 456 -15.28 -29.10 -3.96
N ALA A 457 -14.59 -28.54 -4.96
CA ALA A 457 -13.38 -29.12 -5.53
C ALA A 457 -12.10 -28.80 -4.73
N ASN A 458 -11.98 -27.58 -4.20
CA ASN A 458 -10.70 -27.05 -3.69
C ASN A 458 -10.74 -26.66 -2.21
N GLY A 459 -11.92 -26.60 -1.60
CA GLY A 459 -12.10 -25.96 -0.30
C GLY A 459 -11.89 -24.44 -0.35
N TRP A 460 -11.65 -23.83 0.80
CA TRP A 460 -11.52 -22.37 0.89
C TRP A 460 -10.17 -21.90 0.33
N PRO A 461 -10.14 -20.92 -0.60
CA PRO A 461 -8.89 -20.39 -1.12
C PRO A 461 -8.08 -19.70 -0.01
N ARG A 462 -6.80 -20.04 0.08
CA ARG A 462 -5.87 -19.41 1.03
C ARG A 462 -5.34 -18.11 0.47
N ALA A 463 -5.56 -16.98 1.14
CA ALA A 463 -5.04 -15.67 0.74
C ALA A 463 -3.51 -15.66 0.58
N SER A 464 -2.78 -16.43 1.40
CA SER A 464 -1.32 -16.60 1.29
C SER A 464 -0.87 -17.30 -0.01
N VAL A 465 -1.77 -18.05 -0.65
CA VAL A 465 -1.50 -18.83 -1.87
C VAL A 465 -2.01 -18.13 -3.12
N VAL A 466 -3.24 -17.59 -3.06
CA VAL A 466 -3.90 -16.99 -4.24
C VAL A 466 -3.86 -15.46 -4.25
N GLY A 467 -3.39 -14.81 -3.17
CA GLY A 467 -3.49 -13.37 -2.98
C GLY A 467 -4.84 -12.94 -2.41
N GLU A 468 -4.87 -11.75 -1.79
CA GLU A 468 -6.05 -11.29 -1.05
C GLU A 468 -7.26 -11.06 -1.94
N THR A 469 -7.08 -10.41 -3.09
CA THR A 469 -8.17 -10.10 -4.03
C THR A 469 -8.87 -11.37 -4.51
N ALA A 470 -8.10 -12.37 -4.95
CA ALA A 470 -8.62 -13.67 -5.34
C ALA A 470 -9.34 -14.39 -4.20
N ALA A 471 -8.78 -14.38 -2.98
CA ALA A 471 -9.41 -15.02 -1.82
C ALA A 471 -10.76 -14.39 -1.43
N ARG A 472 -10.97 -13.09 -1.74
CA ARG A 472 -12.22 -12.37 -1.52
C ARG A 472 -13.32 -12.70 -2.55
N ALA A 473 -12.99 -13.36 -3.67
CA ALA A 473 -13.95 -13.68 -4.73
C ALA A 473 -15.11 -14.56 -4.25
N ILE A 474 -14.78 -15.65 -3.55
CA ILE A 474 -15.75 -16.64 -3.07
C ILE A 474 -16.76 -16.05 -2.07
N PRO A 475 -16.34 -15.39 -0.97
CA PRO A 475 -17.30 -14.88 0.00
C PRO A 475 -18.21 -13.80 -0.61
N LEU A 476 -17.68 -12.93 -1.48
CA LEU A 476 -18.47 -11.90 -2.14
C LEU A 476 -19.52 -12.48 -3.11
N ALA A 477 -19.11 -13.42 -3.96
CA ALA A 477 -20.04 -14.09 -4.89
C ALA A 477 -21.20 -14.78 -4.14
N LEU A 478 -20.90 -15.43 -3.00
CA LEU A 478 -21.91 -16.03 -2.14
C LEU A 478 -22.81 -14.98 -1.48
N ILE A 479 -22.26 -13.88 -0.92
CA ILE A 479 -23.08 -12.82 -0.31
C ILE A 479 -24.10 -12.26 -1.30
N HIS A 480 -23.71 -12.06 -2.56
CA HIS A 480 -24.57 -11.45 -3.58
C HIS A 480 -25.60 -12.43 -4.15
N GLY A 481 -25.20 -13.67 -4.47
CA GLY A 481 -26.04 -14.59 -5.24
C GLY A 481 -26.31 -15.94 -4.61
N GLY A 482 -25.73 -16.25 -3.44
CA GLY A 482 -25.93 -17.51 -2.75
C GLY A 482 -27.29 -17.56 -2.03
N ASP A 483 -27.87 -18.76 -1.99
CA ASP A 483 -29.04 -19.04 -1.15
C ASP A 483 -28.64 -19.40 0.28
N ALA A 484 -29.63 -19.59 1.16
CA ALA A 484 -29.39 -19.88 2.58
C ALA A 484 -28.55 -21.16 2.77
N ASP A 485 -28.81 -22.21 1.97
CA ASP A 485 -28.14 -23.49 2.08
C ASP A 485 -26.66 -23.39 1.67
N ALA A 486 -26.37 -22.68 0.57
CA ALA A 486 -25.00 -22.42 0.11
C ALA A 486 -24.18 -21.67 1.18
N LEU A 487 -24.78 -20.65 1.79
CA LEU A 487 -24.14 -19.86 2.84
C LEU A 487 -23.89 -20.68 4.10
N ASP A 488 -24.88 -21.46 4.55
CA ASP A 488 -24.76 -22.31 5.74
C ASP A 488 -23.66 -23.37 5.57
N GLN A 489 -23.50 -23.94 4.37
CA GLN A 489 -22.42 -24.87 4.07
C GLN A 489 -21.04 -24.19 4.03
N ALA A 490 -20.96 -22.94 3.58
CA ALA A 490 -19.71 -22.19 3.49
C ALA A 490 -19.22 -21.65 4.85
N LEU A 491 -20.13 -21.25 5.73
CA LEU A 491 -19.84 -20.55 6.99
C LEU A 491 -18.81 -21.26 7.89
N PRO A 492 -18.91 -22.58 8.18
CA PRO A 492 -17.93 -23.26 9.02
C PRO A 492 -16.52 -23.25 8.42
N ARG A 493 -16.42 -23.45 7.10
CA ARG A 493 -15.15 -23.45 6.37
C ARG A 493 -14.53 -22.06 6.34
N PHE A 494 -15.35 -21.03 6.13
CA PHE A 494 -14.88 -19.66 6.10
C PHE A 494 -14.43 -19.16 7.48
N LYS A 495 -15.18 -19.51 8.53
CA LYS A 495 -14.77 -19.22 9.92
C LYS A 495 -13.39 -19.82 10.22
N ALA A 496 -13.16 -21.06 9.82
CA ALA A 496 -11.86 -21.73 10.00
C ALA A 496 -10.74 -21.03 9.21
N ALA A 497 -11.02 -20.51 8.02
CA ALA A 497 -10.06 -19.70 7.26
C ALA A 497 -9.75 -18.35 7.95
N CYS A 498 -10.76 -17.69 8.52
CA CYS A 498 -10.57 -16.42 9.25
C CYS A 498 -9.69 -16.62 10.48
N HIS A 499 -9.93 -17.71 11.23
CA HIS A 499 -9.06 -18.09 12.34
C HIS A 499 -7.60 -18.23 11.89
N ARG A 500 -7.34 -18.90 10.76
CA ARG A 500 -5.97 -19.04 10.21
C ARG A 500 -5.37 -17.77 9.60
N GLY A 501 -6.06 -16.63 9.60
CA GLY A 501 -5.60 -15.41 8.94
C GLY A 501 -5.63 -15.48 7.41
N GLU A 502 -6.34 -16.47 6.84
CA GLU A 502 -6.46 -16.69 5.39
C GLU A 502 -7.74 -16.05 4.81
N ALA A 503 -8.49 -15.35 5.64
CA ALA A 503 -9.76 -14.72 5.32
C ALA A 503 -10.09 -13.58 6.31
N ASP A 504 -10.88 -12.61 5.85
CA ASP A 504 -11.26 -11.43 6.63
C ASP A 504 -12.62 -11.63 7.34
N TRP A 505 -12.62 -11.37 8.65
CA TRP A 505 -13.79 -11.44 9.52
C TRP A 505 -14.94 -10.51 9.13
N ALA A 506 -14.66 -9.39 8.44
CA ALA A 506 -15.70 -8.50 7.93
C ALA A 506 -16.62 -9.22 6.93
N TYR A 507 -16.04 -10.02 6.03
CA TYR A 507 -16.83 -10.84 5.13
C TYR A 507 -17.54 -11.98 5.85
N TYR A 508 -16.97 -12.52 6.94
CA TYR A 508 -17.64 -13.57 7.71
C TYR A 508 -18.90 -13.02 8.38
N ALA A 509 -18.81 -11.83 8.96
CA ALA A 509 -19.96 -11.13 9.52
C ALA A 509 -21.06 -10.88 8.47
N LEU A 510 -20.67 -10.43 7.27
CA LEU A 510 -21.59 -10.25 6.14
C LEU A 510 -22.27 -11.55 5.72
N LEU A 511 -21.50 -12.62 5.52
CA LEU A 511 -22.04 -13.94 5.15
C LEU A 511 -22.99 -14.48 6.21
N TYR A 512 -22.62 -14.40 7.48
CA TYR A 512 -23.44 -14.91 8.58
C TYR A 512 -24.78 -14.16 8.64
N ASP A 513 -24.74 -12.84 8.67
CA ASP A 513 -25.95 -12.04 8.77
C ASP A 513 -26.82 -12.17 7.51
N ARG A 514 -26.22 -12.31 6.32
CA ARG A 514 -26.94 -12.58 5.07
C ARG A 514 -27.65 -13.92 5.12
N ALA A 515 -27.01 -14.97 5.64
CA ALA A 515 -27.63 -16.28 5.83
C ALA A 515 -28.81 -16.21 6.81
N GLN A 516 -28.68 -15.45 7.90
CA GLN A 516 -29.78 -15.20 8.84
C GLN A 516 -30.95 -14.48 8.17
N GLN A 517 -30.66 -13.42 7.41
CA GLN A 517 -31.67 -12.64 6.70
C GLN A 517 -32.44 -13.50 5.69
N LEU A 518 -31.76 -14.32 4.88
CA LEU A 518 -32.40 -15.22 3.90
C LEU A 518 -33.34 -16.24 4.57
N ARG A 519 -33.08 -16.60 5.84
CA ARG A 519 -33.93 -17.48 6.65
C ARG A 519 -35.03 -16.75 7.42
N GLY A 520 -35.10 -15.42 7.33
CA GLY A 520 -36.02 -14.62 8.13
C GLY A 520 -35.65 -14.53 9.62
N LEU A 521 -34.40 -14.84 9.98
CA LEU A 521 -33.91 -14.86 11.37
C LEU A 521 -33.18 -13.55 11.74
N PRO A 522 -33.11 -13.19 13.03
CA PRO A 522 -32.28 -12.08 13.47
C PRO A 522 -30.79 -12.29 13.15
N GLN A 523 -30.09 -11.20 12.86
CA GLN A 523 -28.66 -11.16 12.53
C GLN A 523 -27.78 -10.91 13.76
N ARG A 524 -26.49 -11.23 13.70
CA ARG A 524 -25.57 -11.10 14.83
C ARG A 524 -24.70 -9.85 14.75
N TYR A 525 -24.13 -9.55 13.60
CA TYR A 525 -23.09 -8.53 13.46
C TYR A 525 -23.60 -7.18 12.93
N GLY A 526 -24.89 -7.11 12.58
CA GLY A 526 -25.56 -5.86 12.22
C GLY A 526 -25.21 -5.34 10.83
N THR A 527 -24.80 -6.22 9.91
CA THR A 527 -24.34 -5.84 8.56
C THR A 527 -25.45 -5.71 7.52
N GLN A 528 -26.63 -6.30 7.75
CA GLN A 528 -27.76 -6.30 6.82
C GLN A 528 -28.77 -5.20 7.13
N TYR A 529 -29.25 -4.54 6.07
CA TYR A 529 -30.25 -3.47 6.12
C TYR A 529 -31.33 -3.71 5.04
N VAL A 530 -32.55 -3.25 5.30
CA VAL A 530 -33.69 -3.24 4.36
C VAL A 530 -34.33 -1.87 4.45
N ASP A 531 -34.46 -1.17 3.32
CA ASP A 531 -35.02 0.19 3.23
C ASP A 531 -34.39 1.18 4.23
N GLY A 532 -33.06 1.10 4.38
CA GLY A 532 -32.28 1.92 5.31
C GLY A 532 -32.44 1.55 6.79
N LYS A 533 -33.27 0.56 7.13
CA LYS A 533 -33.44 0.06 8.50
C LYS A 533 -32.61 -1.20 8.71
N ARG A 534 -31.91 -1.28 9.84
CA ARG A 534 -31.13 -2.48 10.19
C ARG A 534 -32.05 -3.67 10.38
N TRP A 535 -31.67 -4.82 9.81
CA TRP A 535 -32.37 -6.08 10.05
C TRP A 535 -32.32 -6.46 11.55
N PRO A 536 -33.36 -7.10 12.13
CA PRO A 536 -33.41 -7.37 13.58
C PRO A 536 -32.16 -8.07 14.12
N LEU A 537 -31.68 -7.65 15.30
CA LEU A 537 -30.50 -8.23 15.95
C LEU A 537 -30.90 -9.41 16.84
N GLU A 538 -30.05 -10.44 16.90
CA GLU A 538 -30.15 -11.54 17.87
C GLU A 538 -30.19 -11.01 19.31
N ASN A 539 -29.32 -10.03 19.61
CA ASN A 539 -29.27 -9.31 20.88
C ASN A 539 -28.56 -7.96 20.66
N ALA A 540 -29.25 -6.84 20.94
CA ALA A 540 -28.69 -5.51 20.72
C ALA A 540 -27.53 -5.17 21.68
N ASP A 541 -27.62 -5.61 22.94
CA ASP A 541 -26.61 -5.35 23.98
C ASP A 541 -25.30 -6.10 23.72
N SER A 542 -25.38 -7.22 22.99
CA SER A 542 -24.22 -8.06 22.65
C SER A 542 -23.50 -7.64 21.36
N LEU A 543 -24.12 -6.77 20.54
CA LEU A 543 -23.60 -6.39 19.22
C LEU A 543 -22.15 -5.89 19.29
N ALA A 544 -21.87 -4.97 20.22
CA ALA A 544 -20.54 -4.40 20.39
C ALA A 544 -19.52 -5.49 20.76
N SER A 545 -19.86 -6.40 21.69
CA SER A 545 -18.97 -7.50 22.09
C SER A 545 -18.72 -8.48 20.93
N TRP A 546 -19.76 -8.81 20.16
CA TRP A 546 -19.63 -9.71 19.01
C TRP A 546 -18.73 -9.13 17.92
N ARG A 547 -18.93 -7.86 17.54
CA ARG A 547 -18.11 -7.13 16.56
C ARG A 547 -16.67 -7.01 17.06
N TRP A 548 -16.50 -6.60 18.32
CA TRP A 548 -15.18 -6.46 18.95
C TRP A 548 -14.37 -7.76 18.87
N ARG A 549 -14.96 -8.91 19.20
CA ARG A 549 -14.25 -10.22 19.21
C ARG A 549 -13.62 -10.59 17.87
N ILE A 550 -14.21 -10.14 16.76
CA ILE A 550 -13.73 -10.44 15.41
C ILE A 550 -13.02 -9.25 14.75
N GLY A 551 -12.78 -8.17 15.49
CA GLY A 551 -12.02 -7.02 15.00
C GLY A 551 -12.83 -5.99 14.22
N LEU A 552 -14.16 -6.00 14.34
CA LEU A 552 -15.02 -4.96 13.77
C LEU A 552 -15.27 -3.85 14.80
N GLU A 553 -15.24 -2.60 14.32
CA GLU A 553 -15.57 -1.40 15.10
C GLU A 553 -17.07 -1.26 15.39
#